data_AF-A0A497EBJ1-F1
#
_entry.id   AF-A0A497EBJ1-F1
#
_cell.length_a   1.000
_cell.length_b   1.000
_cell.length_c   1.000
_cell.angle_alpha   90.00
_cell.angle_beta   90.00
_cell.angle_gamma   90.00
#
_symmetry.space_group_name_H-M   'P 1'
#
loop_
_entity.id
_entity.type
_entity.pdbx_description
1 polymer ?
#
loop_
_entity_poly.entity_id
_entity_poly.type
_entity_poly.pdbx_seq_one_letter_code
_entity_poly.pdbx_strand_id
1 'polypeptide(L)'
;MVEDILASGEVMYGINTGFGKLAEVRIADDQLAQLQLNLVRSHCCGVGEPFSEAVVRAMLLLRANVLATGHAGCRPIVAERVLDLLNHRIHPVVPSQGSVGASGDLAPLAHLALVLIGEGEAVVDGQKMSASAALKQAGLEPLVLEAKEGLALINGTQASAAVGALAFAHIRRLIDAADVVCALSLDALAATDAAFEPAVHEARPHPGQGQSARRLARLLEGSKIRQSHEDCDRVQDTYSLRCSPQVHGTARDALEHSWKVLEIELNSATDNPMVFPDVRVISGGNFHGAPIAAVFDYLGISLTDLASISERRLARLVDASLSYGLPGFLTENAGLNSGFMMVQVSAAALVSEAKTLAHPASVDSIPTSATQEDHVSMSTWGARKMAAITIILQDVLGMEYLAAAQGIELRRPL
;
A
#
# COMPACT_ATOMS: atom_id res chain seq x y z
N MET A 1 19.58 -23.66 19.88
CA MET A 1 19.36 -23.93 18.44
C MET A 1 20.48 -23.38 17.58
N VAL A 2 20.62 -22.06 17.39
CA VAL A 2 21.77 -21.51 16.63
C VAL A 2 23.10 -21.78 17.37
N GLU A 3 23.09 -21.71 18.69
CA GLU A 3 24.24 -22.10 19.53
C GLU A 3 24.68 -23.57 19.29
N ASP A 4 23.72 -24.49 19.15
CA ASP A 4 24.00 -25.91 18.91
C ASP A 4 24.66 -26.13 17.54
N ILE A 5 24.25 -25.34 16.54
CA ILE A 5 24.82 -25.37 15.19
C ILE A 5 26.25 -24.82 15.19
N LEU A 6 26.48 -23.71 15.88
CA LEU A 6 27.83 -23.17 16.05
C LEU A 6 28.75 -24.19 16.75
N ALA A 7 28.24 -24.87 17.78
CA ALA A 7 28.96 -25.93 18.48
C ALA A 7 29.27 -27.15 17.60
N SER A 8 28.43 -27.45 16.60
CA SER A 8 28.65 -28.56 15.65
C SER A 8 29.77 -28.28 14.63
N GLY A 9 30.11 -27.01 14.40
CA GLY A 9 31.12 -26.59 13.42
C GLY A 9 30.67 -26.63 11.95
N GLU A 10 29.40 -26.95 11.69
CA GLU A 10 28.79 -26.96 10.35
C GLU A 10 28.77 -25.55 9.73
N VAL A 11 29.01 -25.47 8.42
CA VAL A 11 29.04 -24.19 7.68
C VAL A 11 27.62 -23.84 7.24
N MET A 12 27.07 -22.74 7.76
CA MET A 12 25.68 -22.35 7.57
C MET A 12 25.55 -20.88 7.17
N TYR A 13 24.84 -20.65 6.06
CA TYR A 13 24.63 -19.33 5.46
C TYR A 13 24.12 -18.30 6.48
N GLY A 14 24.79 -17.15 6.59
CA GLY A 14 24.37 -16.05 7.47
C GLY A 14 24.45 -16.33 8.98
N ILE A 15 24.92 -17.52 9.38
CA ILE A 15 25.23 -17.87 10.77
C ILE A 15 26.75 -17.76 10.99
N ASN A 16 27.56 -18.48 10.22
CA ASN A 16 29.03 -18.44 10.29
C ASN A 16 29.70 -18.28 8.92
N THR A 17 28.98 -17.72 7.94
CA THR A 17 29.52 -17.32 6.64
C THR A 17 29.20 -15.87 6.30
N GLY A 18 29.83 -15.35 5.24
CA GLY A 18 29.47 -14.06 4.64
C GLY A 18 28.09 -14.07 3.96
N PHE A 19 27.71 -12.93 3.36
CA PHE A 19 26.39 -12.74 2.72
C PHE A 19 26.51 -12.51 1.21
N GLY A 20 25.42 -12.75 0.48
CA GLY A 20 25.37 -12.64 -0.98
C GLY A 20 26.46 -13.50 -1.62
N LYS A 21 27.31 -12.89 -2.47
CA LYS A 21 28.44 -13.56 -3.13
C LYS A 21 29.49 -14.14 -2.15
N LEU A 22 29.52 -13.68 -0.90
CA LEU A 22 30.46 -14.17 0.12
C LEU A 22 29.88 -15.33 0.95
N ALA A 23 28.75 -15.91 0.54
CA ALA A 23 28.07 -17.01 1.23
C ALA A 23 28.94 -18.24 1.50
N GLU A 24 30.00 -18.46 0.70
CA GLU A 24 30.93 -19.60 0.83
C GLU A 24 32.12 -19.32 1.76
N VAL A 25 32.29 -18.07 2.23
CA VAL A 25 33.42 -17.68 3.07
C VAL A 25 33.06 -17.88 4.54
N ARG A 26 33.69 -18.86 5.20
CA ARG A 26 33.56 -19.09 6.65
C ARG A 26 34.18 -17.94 7.43
N ILE A 27 33.48 -17.48 8.46
CA ILE A 27 33.89 -16.43 9.39
C ILE A 27 34.24 -17.08 10.74
N ALA A 28 35.27 -16.56 11.41
CA ALA A 28 35.66 -17.03 12.72
C ALA A 28 34.61 -16.63 13.79
N ASP A 29 34.42 -17.49 14.79
CA ASP A 29 33.35 -17.33 15.79
C ASP A 29 33.47 -16.00 16.57
N ASP A 30 34.71 -15.53 16.82
CA ASP A 30 35.00 -14.26 17.49
C ASP A 30 34.71 -13.02 16.62
N GLN A 31 34.43 -13.20 15.33
CA GLN A 31 34.12 -12.14 14.38
C GLN A 31 32.61 -12.04 14.06
N LEU A 32 31.78 -12.98 14.52
CA LEU A 32 30.37 -13.06 14.13
C LEU A 32 29.53 -11.85 14.56
N ALA A 33 29.79 -11.32 15.76
CA ALA A 33 29.12 -10.09 16.23
C ALA A 33 29.48 -8.88 15.36
N GLN A 34 30.78 -8.73 15.04
CA GLN A 34 31.26 -7.65 14.17
C GLN A 34 30.70 -7.78 12.74
N LEU A 35 30.54 -9.01 12.25
CA LEU A 35 29.91 -9.29 10.96
C LEU A 35 28.48 -8.77 10.91
N GLN A 36 27.67 -9.02 11.94
CA GLN A 36 26.28 -8.52 11.98
C GLN A 36 26.22 -6.99 12.00
N LEU A 37 27.09 -6.35 12.79
CA LEU A 37 27.19 -4.89 12.85
C LEU A 37 27.56 -4.30 11.48
N ASN A 38 28.55 -4.89 10.81
CA ASN A 38 28.97 -4.46 9.48
C ASN A 38 27.88 -4.68 8.43
N LEU A 39 27.11 -5.78 8.53
CA LEU A 39 25.97 -6.04 7.66
C LEU A 39 24.94 -4.92 7.77
N VAL A 40 24.45 -4.62 8.99
CA VAL A 40 23.44 -3.57 9.19
C VAL A 40 23.93 -2.23 8.63
N ARG A 41 25.17 -1.82 8.96
CA ARG A 41 25.74 -0.55 8.48
C ARG A 41 25.87 -0.48 6.96
N SER A 42 26.44 -1.51 6.34
CA SER A 42 26.66 -1.55 4.89
C SER A 42 25.36 -1.58 4.07
N HIS A 43 24.25 -2.03 4.68
CA HIS A 43 22.96 -2.14 4.02
C HIS A 43 22.11 -0.87 4.18
N CYS A 44 22.53 0.11 4.97
CA CYS A 44 21.84 1.41 5.13
C CYS A 44 22.03 2.34 3.92
N CYS A 45 21.66 1.86 2.74
CA CYS A 45 21.83 2.54 1.44
C CYS A 45 20.52 3.11 0.87
N GLY A 46 19.46 3.15 1.69
CA GLY A 46 18.19 3.77 1.30
C GLY A 46 18.31 5.29 1.08
N VAL A 47 17.49 5.83 0.17
CA VAL A 47 17.48 7.27 -0.19
C VAL A 47 16.05 7.82 -0.34
N GLY A 48 15.93 9.13 -0.57
CA GLY A 48 14.68 9.83 -0.79
C GLY A 48 13.95 10.23 0.50
N GLU A 49 12.77 10.81 0.35
CA GLU A 49 11.94 11.22 1.48
C GLU A 49 11.67 10.03 2.44
N PRO A 50 11.82 10.22 3.75
CA PRO A 50 11.53 9.17 4.71
C PRO A 50 10.10 8.66 4.65
N PHE A 51 9.90 7.39 4.96
CA PHE A 51 8.58 6.85 5.24
C PHE A 51 7.92 7.61 6.38
N SER A 52 6.59 7.72 6.31
CA SER A 52 5.81 8.36 7.38
C SER A 52 5.90 7.56 8.68
N GLU A 53 5.64 8.23 9.80
CA GLU A 53 5.57 7.59 11.11
C GLU A 53 4.66 6.34 11.11
N ALA A 54 3.50 6.41 10.46
CA ALA A 54 2.58 5.28 10.38
C ALA A 54 3.22 4.05 9.69
N VAL A 55 3.95 4.27 8.59
CA VAL A 55 4.65 3.20 7.87
C VAL A 55 5.76 2.61 8.73
N VAL A 56 6.60 3.45 9.37
CA VAL A 56 7.69 2.99 10.24
C VAL A 56 7.14 2.18 11.43
N ARG A 57 6.04 2.61 12.04
CA ARG A 57 5.36 1.87 13.11
C ARG A 57 4.84 0.51 12.64
N ALA A 58 4.25 0.46 11.44
CA ALA A 58 3.82 -0.80 10.84
C ALA A 58 5.02 -1.71 10.53
N MET A 59 6.14 -1.18 10.04
CA MET A 59 7.37 -1.94 9.82
C MET A 59 7.91 -2.56 11.11
N LEU A 60 7.98 -1.79 12.20
CA LEU A 60 8.39 -2.28 13.52
C LEU A 60 7.50 -3.44 13.99
N LEU A 61 6.17 -3.25 13.92
CA LEU A 61 5.21 -4.27 14.31
C LEU A 61 5.35 -5.55 13.49
N LEU A 62 5.43 -5.43 12.16
CA LEU A 62 5.54 -6.58 11.27
C LEU A 62 6.88 -7.28 11.42
N ARG A 63 7.97 -6.55 11.67
CA ARG A 63 9.28 -7.17 11.91
C ARG A 63 9.27 -7.95 13.21
N ALA A 64 8.73 -7.38 14.29
CA ALA A 64 8.54 -8.10 15.55
C ALA A 64 7.69 -9.36 15.37
N ASN A 65 6.59 -9.28 14.60
CA ASN A 65 5.74 -10.43 14.29
C ASN A 65 6.51 -11.56 13.59
N VAL A 66 7.31 -11.23 12.57
CA VAL A 66 8.12 -12.23 11.84
C VAL A 66 9.17 -12.87 12.75
N LEU A 67 9.85 -12.09 13.59
CA LEU A 67 10.82 -12.62 14.55
C LEU A 67 10.15 -13.56 15.56
N ALA A 68 8.92 -13.24 15.99
CA ALA A 68 8.14 -14.03 16.93
C ALA A 68 7.64 -15.37 16.38
N THR A 69 7.69 -15.60 15.06
CA THR A 69 7.34 -16.91 14.46
C THR A 69 8.28 -18.04 14.91
N GLY A 70 9.47 -17.70 15.44
CA GLY A 70 10.49 -18.66 15.88
C GLY A 70 11.35 -19.22 14.76
N HIS A 71 11.11 -18.83 13.50
CA HIS A 71 11.88 -19.31 12.34
C HIS A 71 13.11 -18.46 12.02
N ALA A 72 13.24 -17.28 12.65
CA ALA A 72 14.36 -16.37 12.43
C ALA A 72 15.65 -16.78 13.18
N GLY A 73 15.56 -17.64 14.19
CA GLY A 73 16.73 -18.09 14.96
C GLY A 73 17.47 -17.00 15.74
N CYS A 74 16.83 -15.86 16.03
CA CYS A 74 17.39 -14.82 16.89
C CYS A 74 16.96 -15.00 18.36
N ARG A 75 17.60 -14.29 19.29
CA ARG A 75 17.18 -14.28 20.69
C ARG A 75 15.83 -13.53 20.84
N PRO A 76 14.98 -13.89 21.82
CA PRO A 76 13.73 -13.19 22.10
C PRO A 76 13.91 -11.68 22.34
N ILE A 77 15.01 -11.29 22.99
CA ILE A 77 15.35 -9.88 23.27
C ILE A 77 15.42 -9.02 22.00
N VAL A 78 15.71 -9.59 20.83
CA VAL A 78 15.72 -8.85 19.56
C VAL A 78 14.31 -8.40 19.19
N ALA A 79 13.33 -9.30 19.26
CA ALA A 79 11.93 -8.96 19.00
C ALA A 79 11.38 -8.01 20.06
N GLU A 80 11.74 -8.21 21.34
CA GLU A 80 11.37 -7.32 22.45
C GLU A 80 11.91 -5.90 22.22
N ARG A 81 13.16 -5.75 21.78
CA ARG A 81 13.75 -4.41 21.50
C ARG A 81 13.10 -3.72 20.30
N VAL A 82 12.67 -4.46 19.29
CA VAL A 82 11.86 -3.90 18.19
C VAL A 82 10.52 -3.36 18.74
N LEU A 83 9.88 -4.10 19.65
CA LEU A 83 8.64 -3.67 20.31
C LEU A 83 8.88 -2.50 21.27
N ASP A 84 10.03 -2.42 21.93
CA ASP A 84 10.39 -1.29 22.80
C ASP A 84 10.41 0.00 21.99
N LEU A 85 11.02 0.02 20.80
CA LEU A 85 10.97 1.21 19.92
C LEU A 85 9.52 1.62 19.61
N LEU A 86 8.67 0.65 19.28
CA LEU A 86 7.26 0.91 18.97
C LEU A 86 6.48 1.46 20.17
N ASN A 87 6.69 0.88 21.36
CA ASN A 87 6.01 1.23 22.61
C ASN A 87 6.48 2.58 23.16
N HIS A 88 7.77 2.87 23.05
CA HIS A 88 8.37 4.16 23.45
C HIS A 88 8.24 5.24 22.36
N ARG A 89 7.56 4.95 21.25
CA ARG A 89 7.35 5.88 20.11
C ARG A 89 8.66 6.45 19.56
N ILE A 90 9.69 5.61 19.52
CA ILE A 90 10.95 5.90 18.86
C ILE A 90 10.81 5.41 17.42
N HIS A 91 10.69 6.32 16.47
CA HIS A 91 10.45 5.99 15.08
C HIS A 91 11.73 6.18 14.26
N PRO A 92 12.41 5.11 13.81
CA PRO A 92 13.58 5.24 12.94
C PRO A 92 13.31 6.11 11.71
N VAL A 93 14.28 6.93 11.32
CA VAL A 93 14.23 7.65 10.05
C VAL A 93 14.58 6.68 8.93
N VAL A 94 13.58 6.19 8.20
CA VAL A 94 13.75 5.20 7.15
C VAL A 94 13.49 5.82 5.78
N PRO A 95 14.51 6.00 4.92
CA PRO A 95 14.33 6.46 3.54
C PRO A 95 13.43 5.52 2.72
N SER A 96 12.55 6.07 1.87
CA SER A 96 11.52 5.28 1.18
C SER A 96 11.97 4.58 -0.12
N GLN A 97 13.20 4.79 -0.58
CA GLN A 97 13.72 4.24 -1.85
C GLN A 97 14.98 3.41 -1.62
N GLY A 98 15.21 2.44 -2.51
CA GLY A 98 16.43 1.60 -2.51
C GLY A 98 16.21 0.11 -2.29
N SER A 99 14.97 -0.34 -1.99
CA SER A 99 14.62 -1.76 -1.95
C SER A 99 14.17 -2.26 -3.32
N VAL A 100 14.62 -3.48 -3.67
CA VAL A 100 14.17 -4.26 -4.83
C VAL A 100 13.24 -5.42 -4.43
N GLY A 101 12.99 -5.62 -3.13
CA GLY A 101 12.11 -6.68 -2.62
C GLY A 101 12.56 -8.10 -2.98
N ALA A 102 13.87 -8.34 -3.02
CA ALA A 102 14.48 -9.57 -3.57
C ALA A 102 15.06 -10.49 -2.51
N SER A 103 15.93 -9.96 -1.63
CA SER A 103 16.47 -10.59 -0.42
C SER A 103 15.78 -9.99 0.82
N GLY A 104 14.52 -9.59 0.62
CA GLY A 104 13.77 -8.71 1.51
C GLY A 104 14.00 -7.22 1.21
N ASP A 105 13.39 -6.40 2.05
CA ASP A 105 13.47 -4.95 2.06
C ASP A 105 14.73 -4.49 2.82
N LEU A 106 15.88 -4.98 2.37
CA LEU A 106 17.17 -4.87 3.08
C LEU A 106 17.51 -3.43 3.48
N ALA A 107 17.48 -2.50 2.53
CA ALA A 107 17.86 -1.11 2.80
C ALA A 107 16.97 -0.42 3.84
N PRO A 108 15.63 -0.39 3.70
CA PRO A 108 14.79 0.24 4.70
C PRO A 108 14.79 -0.50 6.05
N LEU A 109 14.92 -1.84 6.06
CA LEU A 109 15.01 -2.58 7.32
C LEU A 109 16.37 -2.42 8.01
N ALA A 110 17.44 -2.19 7.26
CA ALA A 110 18.74 -1.84 7.82
C ALA A 110 18.69 -0.49 8.56
N HIS A 111 18.05 0.52 7.99
CA HIS A 111 17.83 1.82 8.66
C HIS A 111 16.99 1.67 9.94
N LEU A 112 16.00 0.77 9.95
CA LEU A 112 15.24 0.41 11.15
C LEU A 112 16.13 -0.28 12.21
N ALA A 113 16.95 -1.25 11.79
CA ALA A 113 17.85 -2.00 12.66
C ALA A 113 18.98 -1.14 13.23
N LEU A 114 19.43 -0.13 12.49
CA LEU A 114 20.51 0.78 12.88
C LEU A 114 20.18 1.52 14.19
N VAL A 115 18.90 1.86 14.42
CA VAL A 115 18.44 2.48 15.67
C VAL A 115 18.53 1.52 16.86
N LEU A 116 18.28 0.22 16.68
CA LEU A 116 18.35 -0.77 17.75
C LEU A 116 19.77 -0.92 18.31
N ILE A 117 20.78 -0.75 17.47
CA ILE A 117 22.21 -0.78 17.85
C ILE A 117 22.73 0.60 18.30
N GLY A 118 21.85 1.59 18.45
CA GLY A 118 22.19 2.94 18.93
C GLY A 118 22.79 3.88 17.88
N GLU A 119 22.70 3.54 16.59
CA GLU A 119 23.25 4.32 15.48
C GLU A 119 22.15 4.96 14.62
N GLY A 120 22.51 6.00 13.87
CA GLY A 120 21.59 6.74 12.99
C GLY A 120 20.62 7.64 13.74
N GLU A 121 19.42 7.78 13.19
CA GLU A 121 18.48 8.83 13.57
C GLU A 121 17.07 8.29 13.76
N ALA A 122 16.36 8.85 14.73
CA ALA A 122 14.96 8.54 15.01
C ALA A 122 14.18 9.83 15.28
N VAL A 123 12.88 9.78 15.06
CA VAL A 123 11.92 10.81 15.45
C VAL A 123 11.25 10.37 16.75
N VAL A 124 11.33 11.23 17.77
CA VAL A 124 10.67 11.07 19.07
C VAL A 124 9.89 12.35 19.35
N ASP A 125 8.58 12.24 19.62
CA ASP A 125 7.69 13.38 19.86
C ASP A 125 7.78 14.48 18.77
N GLY A 126 7.91 14.05 17.50
CA GLY A 126 8.03 14.93 16.34
C GLY A 126 9.41 15.56 16.13
N GLN A 127 10.39 15.28 16.99
CA GLN A 127 11.76 15.79 16.88
C GLN A 127 12.73 14.71 16.41
N LYS A 128 13.49 15.03 15.37
CA LYS A 128 14.56 14.18 14.86
C LYS A 128 15.79 14.30 15.77
N MET A 129 16.34 13.18 16.21
CA MET A 129 17.52 13.09 17.07
C MET A 129 18.35 11.84 16.76
N SER A 130 19.55 11.73 17.34
CA SER A 130 20.36 10.53 17.21
C SER A 130 19.72 9.34 17.93
N ALA A 131 19.90 8.13 17.39
CA ALA A 131 19.38 6.91 17.99
C ALA A 131 19.89 6.69 19.42
N SER A 132 21.18 6.93 19.67
CA SER A 132 21.76 6.86 21.01
C SER A 132 21.05 7.78 22.01
N ALA A 133 20.70 9.02 21.61
CA ALA A 133 19.95 9.93 22.46
C ALA A 133 18.51 9.44 22.70
N ALA A 134 17.83 8.96 21.64
CA ALA A 134 16.48 8.43 21.72
C ALA A 134 16.38 7.20 22.65
N LEU A 135 17.29 6.24 22.51
CA LEU A 135 17.36 5.06 23.37
C LEU A 135 17.62 5.46 24.83
N LYS A 136 18.60 6.33 25.06
CA LYS A 136 18.93 6.82 26.41
C LYS A 136 17.75 7.54 27.06
N GLN A 137 16.99 8.35 26.31
CA GLN A 137 15.79 9.03 26.80
C GLN A 137 14.71 8.04 27.25
N ALA A 138 14.61 6.88 26.58
CA ALA A 138 13.68 5.81 26.94
C ALA A 138 14.23 4.84 28.01
N GLY A 139 15.47 5.03 28.49
CA GLY A 139 16.12 4.09 29.43
C GLY A 139 16.48 2.75 28.79
N LEU A 140 16.68 2.72 27.47
CA LEU A 140 17.06 1.54 26.71
C LEU A 140 18.56 1.56 26.40
N GLU A 141 19.21 0.40 26.55
CA GLU A 141 20.59 0.20 26.11
C GLU A 141 20.63 -0.29 24.66
N PRO A 142 21.65 0.10 23.86
CA PRO A 142 21.86 -0.44 22.52
C PRO A 142 21.96 -1.97 22.51
N LEU A 143 21.31 -2.59 21.52
CA LEU A 143 21.34 -4.03 21.33
C LEU A 143 22.72 -4.45 20.78
N VAL A 144 23.37 -5.42 21.45
CA VAL A 144 24.57 -6.09 20.93
C VAL A 144 24.14 -7.31 20.14
N LEU A 145 24.38 -7.30 18.83
CA LEU A 145 23.97 -8.37 17.91
C LEU A 145 24.88 -9.59 18.03
N GLU A 146 24.27 -10.78 18.02
CA GLU A 146 24.92 -12.08 17.93
C GLU A 146 24.73 -12.72 16.55
N ALA A 147 25.30 -13.90 16.32
CA ALA A 147 25.22 -14.61 15.03
C ALA A 147 23.78 -14.63 14.47
N LYS A 148 23.65 -14.36 13.16
CA LYS A 148 22.39 -14.25 12.40
C LYS A 148 21.51 -13.03 12.72
N GLU A 149 21.65 -12.37 13.86
CA GLU A 149 20.65 -11.37 14.30
C GLU A 149 20.61 -10.10 13.45
N GLY A 150 21.75 -9.70 12.87
CA GLY A 150 21.78 -8.61 11.90
C GLY A 150 20.98 -8.95 10.65
N LEU A 151 21.18 -10.16 10.11
CA LEU A 151 20.42 -10.64 8.95
C LEU A 151 18.93 -10.81 9.28
N ALA A 152 18.63 -11.41 10.44
CA ALA A 152 17.27 -11.58 10.92
C ALA A 152 16.53 -10.26 11.11
N LEU A 153 17.21 -9.13 11.35
CA LEU A 153 16.55 -7.82 11.43
C LEU A 153 16.23 -7.23 10.05
N ILE A 154 17.02 -7.54 9.03
CA ILE A 154 16.95 -6.85 7.74
C ILE A 154 16.36 -7.68 6.60
N ASN A 155 16.20 -8.99 6.79
CA ASN A 155 15.75 -9.92 5.75
C ASN A 155 14.25 -10.25 5.88
N GLY A 156 13.44 -9.71 4.97
CA GLY A 156 12.01 -9.95 4.87
C GLY A 156 11.26 -8.81 4.17
N THR A 157 9.94 -8.91 4.02
CA THR A 157 9.12 -8.04 3.14
C THR A 157 8.38 -6.91 3.87
N GLN A 158 8.85 -6.52 5.06
CA GLN A 158 8.04 -5.70 5.98
C GLN A 158 7.87 -4.23 5.54
N ALA A 159 8.78 -3.65 4.76
CA ALA A 159 8.58 -2.28 4.25
C ALA A 159 7.48 -2.27 3.18
N SER A 160 7.54 -3.23 2.26
CA SER A 160 6.55 -3.44 1.21
C SER A 160 5.17 -3.77 1.80
N ALA A 161 5.12 -4.69 2.76
CA ALA A 161 3.89 -5.09 3.43
C ALA A 161 3.30 -3.96 4.30
N ALA A 162 4.13 -3.15 4.98
CA ALA A 162 3.67 -2.02 5.78
C ALA A 162 3.00 -0.93 4.94
N VAL A 163 3.63 -0.53 3.83
CA VAL A 163 3.04 0.44 2.88
C VAL A 163 1.73 -0.11 2.32
N GLY A 164 1.74 -1.38 1.91
CA GLY A 164 0.54 -2.08 1.44
C GLY A 164 -0.60 -2.03 2.47
N ALA A 165 -0.39 -2.54 3.68
CA ALA A 165 -1.43 -2.69 4.69
C ALA A 165 -2.10 -1.35 5.05
N LEU A 166 -1.33 -0.28 5.18
CA LEU A 166 -1.85 1.06 5.46
C LEU A 166 -2.67 1.62 4.29
N ALA A 167 -2.20 1.44 3.06
CA ALA A 167 -2.94 1.82 1.87
C ALA A 167 -4.25 1.03 1.74
N PHE A 168 -4.25 -0.28 2.01
CA PHE A 168 -5.46 -1.12 1.99
C PHE A 168 -6.55 -0.62 2.94
N ALA A 169 -6.17 -0.23 4.16
CA ALA A 169 -7.12 0.34 5.12
C ALA A 169 -7.78 1.63 4.58
N HIS A 170 -7.05 2.42 3.80
CA HIS A 170 -7.55 3.61 3.15
C HIS A 170 -8.42 3.28 1.92
N ILE A 171 -7.93 2.43 1.02
CA ILE A 171 -8.62 1.99 -0.20
C ILE A 171 -10.00 1.43 0.12
N ARG A 172 -10.12 0.61 1.16
CA ARG A 172 -11.42 0.05 1.58
C ARG A 172 -12.46 1.12 1.87
N ARG A 173 -12.06 2.23 2.50
CA ARG A 173 -12.96 3.38 2.74
C ARG A 173 -13.27 4.13 1.45
N LEU A 174 -12.28 4.31 0.57
CA LEU A 174 -12.46 5.04 -0.70
C LEU A 174 -13.39 4.31 -1.67
N ILE A 175 -13.31 2.98 -1.75
CA ILE A 175 -14.21 2.20 -2.60
C ILE A 175 -15.66 2.32 -2.11
N ASP A 176 -15.89 2.36 -0.80
CA ASP A 176 -17.22 2.63 -0.24
C ASP A 176 -17.68 4.07 -0.48
N ALA A 177 -16.77 5.04 -0.36
CA ALA A 177 -17.04 6.44 -0.68
C ALA A 177 -17.35 6.63 -2.17
N ALA A 178 -16.72 5.87 -3.06
CA ALA A 178 -16.94 5.97 -4.50
C ALA A 178 -18.40 5.69 -4.88
N ASP A 179 -19.05 4.70 -4.26
CA ASP A 179 -20.49 4.46 -4.49
C ASP A 179 -21.35 5.64 -4.01
N VAL A 180 -21.00 6.27 -2.88
CA VAL A 180 -21.73 7.44 -2.35
C VAL A 180 -21.58 8.63 -3.28
N VAL A 181 -20.35 8.93 -3.70
CA VAL A 181 -20.06 10.02 -4.63
C VAL A 181 -20.74 9.77 -5.98
N CYS A 182 -20.69 8.54 -6.47
CA CYS A 182 -21.39 8.15 -7.69
C CYS A 182 -22.91 8.30 -7.58
N ALA A 183 -23.53 7.93 -6.46
CA ALA A 183 -24.94 8.15 -6.22
C ALA A 183 -25.30 9.65 -6.26
N LEU A 184 -24.50 10.51 -5.63
CA LEU A 184 -24.71 11.97 -5.71
C LEU A 184 -24.61 12.48 -7.15
N SER A 185 -23.63 12.01 -7.91
CA SER A 185 -23.47 12.37 -9.33
C SER A 185 -24.63 11.87 -10.20
N LEU A 186 -25.10 10.65 -9.97
CA LEU A 186 -26.27 10.08 -10.65
C LEU A 186 -27.50 10.93 -10.38
N ASP A 187 -27.69 11.34 -9.13
CA ASP A 187 -28.83 12.16 -8.75
C ASP A 187 -28.76 13.58 -9.34
N ALA A 188 -27.61 14.26 -9.21
CA ALA A 188 -27.37 15.57 -9.83
C ALA A 188 -27.61 15.58 -11.34
N LEU A 189 -27.22 14.50 -12.03
CA LEU A 189 -27.39 14.30 -13.47
C LEU A 189 -28.79 13.78 -13.85
N ALA A 190 -29.69 13.60 -12.88
CA ALA A 190 -31.00 13.00 -13.08
C ALA A 190 -30.89 11.71 -13.91
N ALA A 191 -30.00 10.81 -13.48
CA ALA A 191 -29.75 9.53 -14.13
C ALA A 191 -30.79 8.48 -13.73
N THR A 192 -31.01 7.49 -14.60
CA THR A 192 -31.89 6.35 -14.31
C THR A 192 -31.20 5.33 -13.41
N ASP A 193 -31.94 4.77 -12.46
CA ASP A 193 -31.51 3.65 -11.62
C ASP A 193 -31.96 2.28 -12.16
N ALA A 194 -32.68 2.24 -13.29
CA ALA A 194 -33.11 0.98 -13.92
C ALA A 194 -31.92 0.07 -14.29
N ALA A 195 -30.75 0.65 -14.53
CA ALA A 195 -29.50 -0.08 -14.75
C ALA A 195 -29.00 -0.87 -13.53
N PHE A 196 -29.53 -0.58 -12.33
CA PHE A 196 -29.15 -1.19 -11.06
C PHE A 196 -30.13 -2.26 -10.58
N GLU A 197 -31.12 -2.58 -11.40
CA GLU A 197 -32.10 -3.64 -11.17
C GLU A 197 -31.41 -4.97 -10.79
N PRO A 198 -31.75 -5.57 -9.64
CA PRO A 198 -31.12 -6.82 -9.17
C PRO A 198 -30.99 -7.91 -10.23
N ALA A 199 -32.04 -8.15 -11.03
CA ALA A 199 -32.03 -9.19 -12.06
C ALA A 199 -30.90 -9.02 -13.10
N VAL A 200 -30.50 -7.78 -13.42
CA VAL A 200 -29.40 -7.49 -14.36
C VAL A 200 -28.07 -7.97 -13.79
N HIS A 201 -27.85 -7.77 -12.49
CA HIS A 201 -26.59 -8.12 -11.83
C HIS A 201 -26.55 -9.57 -11.39
N GLU A 202 -27.70 -10.20 -11.14
CA GLU A 202 -27.81 -11.65 -10.91
C GLU A 202 -27.50 -12.44 -12.19
N ALA A 203 -27.88 -11.93 -13.36
CA ALA A 203 -27.55 -12.53 -14.65
C ALA A 203 -26.04 -12.55 -14.96
N ARG A 204 -25.24 -11.72 -14.28
CA ARG A 204 -23.77 -11.70 -14.38
C ARG A 204 -23.15 -11.61 -12.96
N PRO A 205 -22.99 -12.74 -12.26
CA PRO A 205 -22.84 -12.79 -10.80
C PRO A 205 -21.41 -12.51 -10.30
N HIS A 206 -20.78 -11.42 -10.76
CA HIS A 206 -19.56 -10.92 -10.12
C HIS A 206 -19.91 -10.32 -8.75
N PRO A 207 -19.29 -10.78 -7.64
CA PRO A 207 -19.69 -10.36 -6.28
C PRO A 207 -19.63 -8.85 -6.07
N GLY A 208 -18.51 -8.21 -6.43
CA GLY A 208 -18.33 -6.77 -6.32
C GLY A 208 -19.32 -5.99 -7.17
N GLN A 209 -19.61 -6.46 -8.40
CA GLN A 209 -20.62 -5.84 -9.27
C GLN A 209 -22.00 -5.84 -8.61
N GLY A 210 -22.44 -6.99 -8.10
CA GLY A 210 -23.72 -7.10 -7.40
C GLY A 210 -23.76 -6.25 -6.12
N GLN A 211 -22.63 -6.16 -5.39
CA GLN A 211 -22.55 -5.31 -4.19
C GLN A 211 -22.69 -3.83 -4.52
N SER A 212 -21.94 -3.31 -5.50
CA SER A 212 -22.05 -1.89 -5.89
C SER A 212 -23.42 -1.56 -6.45
N ALA A 213 -24.03 -2.44 -7.26
CA ALA A 213 -25.40 -2.24 -7.75
C ALA A 213 -26.42 -2.07 -6.63
N ARG A 214 -26.44 -3.00 -5.66
CA ARG A 214 -27.35 -2.93 -4.50
C ARG A 214 -27.14 -1.67 -3.66
N ARG A 215 -25.88 -1.24 -3.49
CA ARG A 215 -25.56 -0.02 -2.74
C ARG A 215 -26.06 1.23 -3.46
N LEU A 216 -25.80 1.33 -4.76
CA LEU A 216 -26.26 2.46 -5.58
C LEU A 216 -27.78 2.54 -5.62
N ALA A 217 -28.48 1.42 -5.88
CA ALA A 217 -29.94 1.37 -5.85
C ALA A 217 -30.52 1.83 -4.51
N ARG A 218 -29.92 1.38 -3.39
CA ARG A 218 -30.34 1.80 -2.04
C ARG A 218 -30.07 3.28 -1.76
N LEU A 219 -28.96 3.82 -2.23
CA LEU A 219 -28.60 5.24 -2.01
C LEU A 219 -29.49 6.19 -2.80
N LEU A 220 -30.05 5.75 -3.92
CA LEU A 220 -30.93 6.53 -4.80
C LEU A 220 -32.42 6.35 -4.47
N GLU A 221 -32.76 5.46 -3.54
CA GLU A 221 -34.14 5.17 -3.16
C GLU A 221 -34.85 6.44 -2.66
N GLY A 222 -35.99 6.76 -3.28
CA GLY A 222 -36.83 7.89 -2.88
C GLY A 222 -36.32 9.27 -3.33
N SER A 223 -35.30 9.36 -4.19
CA SER A 223 -34.88 10.64 -4.75
C SER A 223 -35.98 11.26 -5.62
N LYS A 224 -36.31 12.52 -5.33
CA LYS A 224 -37.22 13.34 -6.13
C LYS A 224 -36.58 13.83 -7.42
N ILE A 225 -35.26 14.05 -7.44
CA ILE A 225 -34.55 14.44 -8.65
C ILE A 225 -34.59 13.28 -9.64
N ARG A 226 -34.35 12.04 -9.17
CA ARG A 226 -34.52 10.84 -10.00
C ARG A 226 -35.97 10.70 -10.49
N GLN A 227 -36.96 10.84 -9.61
CA GLN A 227 -38.38 10.73 -10.00
C GLN A 227 -38.80 11.77 -11.04
N SER A 228 -38.19 12.97 -11.03
CA SER A 228 -38.45 14.00 -12.03
C SER A 228 -38.06 13.59 -13.47
N HIS A 229 -37.37 12.45 -13.60
CA HIS A 229 -36.83 11.94 -14.85
C HIS A 229 -37.54 10.68 -15.39
N GLU A 230 -38.55 10.16 -14.68
CA GLU A 230 -39.26 8.93 -15.09
C GLU A 230 -39.96 9.06 -16.46
N ASP A 231 -40.51 10.24 -16.77
CA ASP A 231 -41.21 10.54 -18.03
C ASP A 231 -40.32 11.31 -19.03
N CYS A 232 -39.12 10.82 -19.31
CA CYS A 232 -38.21 11.46 -20.26
C CYS A 232 -38.02 10.67 -21.57
N ASP A 233 -37.51 11.34 -22.60
CA ASP A 233 -37.15 10.71 -23.87
C ASP A 233 -35.82 9.92 -23.82
N ARG A 234 -35.10 9.92 -22.69
CA ARG A 234 -33.80 9.25 -22.55
C ARG A 234 -33.99 7.75 -22.32
N VAL A 235 -33.54 6.95 -23.28
CA VAL A 235 -33.60 5.48 -23.19
C VAL A 235 -32.47 4.89 -22.34
N GLN A 236 -31.26 5.48 -22.39
CA GLN A 236 -30.09 4.99 -21.66
C GLN A 236 -29.16 6.12 -21.25
N ASP A 237 -28.57 5.99 -20.06
CA ASP A 237 -27.44 6.82 -19.65
C ASP A 237 -26.11 6.33 -20.22
N THR A 238 -25.13 7.24 -20.22
CA THR A 238 -23.76 6.96 -20.63
C THR A 238 -23.04 6.01 -19.68
N TYR A 239 -21.96 5.37 -20.16
CA TYR A 239 -21.26 4.32 -19.43
C TYR A 239 -20.67 4.78 -18.09
N SER A 240 -20.21 6.02 -17.95
CA SER A 240 -19.69 6.50 -16.65
C SER A 240 -20.75 6.53 -15.54
N LEU A 241 -22.03 6.48 -15.90
CA LEU A 241 -23.17 6.38 -14.99
C LEU A 241 -23.64 4.92 -14.91
N ARG A 242 -24.03 4.36 -16.07
CA ARG A 242 -24.67 3.06 -16.18
C ARG A 242 -23.75 1.87 -15.87
N CYS A 243 -22.46 1.98 -16.19
CA CYS A 243 -21.48 0.92 -15.94
C CYS A 243 -20.79 1.04 -14.57
N SER A 244 -21.27 1.95 -13.69
CA SER A 244 -20.67 2.15 -12.36
C SER A 244 -20.62 0.87 -11.52
N PRO A 245 -21.66 0.01 -11.47
CA PRO A 245 -21.56 -1.25 -10.73
C PRO A 245 -20.44 -2.17 -11.23
N GLN A 246 -20.22 -2.24 -12.54
CA GLN A 246 -19.19 -3.10 -13.14
C GLN A 246 -17.79 -2.59 -12.81
N VAL A 247 -17.54 -1.28 -12.90
CA VAL A 247 -16.22 -0.70 -12.63
C VAL A 247 -15.93 -0.64 -11.12
N HIS A 248 -16.87 -0.15 -10.31
CA HIS A 248 -16.72 -0.10 -8.85
C HIS A 248 -16.61 -1.52 -8.26
N GLY A 249 -17.40 -2.45 -8.80
CA GLY A 249 -17.35 -3.86 -8.44
C GLY A 249 -16.02 -4.53 -8.75
N THR A 250 -15.40 -4.18 -9.89
CA THR A 250 -14.06 -4.68 -10.24
C THR A 250 -13.02 -4.24 -9.21
N ALA A 251 -13.06 -2.97 -8.77
CA ALA A 251 -12.17 -2.49 -7.73
C ALA A 251 -12.41 -3.19 -6.37
N ARG A 252 -13.67 -3.51 -6.03
CA ARG A 252 -14.02 -4.30 -4.83
C ARG A 252 -13.45 -5.71 -4.88
N ASP A 253 -13.66 -6.41 -5.99
CA ASP A 253 -13.17 -7.78 -6.18
C ASP A 253 -11.63 -7.81 -6.20
N ALA A 254 -10.99 -6.80 -6.80
CA ALA A 254 -9.55 -6.63 -6.78
C ALA A 254 -9.01 -6.41 -5.36
N LEU A 255 -9.63 -5.53 -4.57
CA LEU A 255 -9.26 -5.30 -3.18
C LEU A 255 -9.34 -6.58 -2.34
N GLU A 256 -10.43 -7.34 -2.48
CA GLU A 256 -10.65 -8.58 -1.73
C GLU A 256 -9.63 -9.66 -2.08
N HIS A 257 -9.33 -9.84 -3.37
CA HIS A 257 -8.28 -10.77 -3.81
C HIS A 257 -6.91 -10.34 -3.28
N SER A 258 -6.56 -9.07 -3.46
CA SER A 258 -5.25 -8.57 -3.05
C SER A 258 -5.08 -8.59 -1.52
N TRP A 259 -6.17 -8.46 -0.75
CA TRP A 259 -6.13 -8.55 0.72
C TRP A 259 -5.77 -9.95 1.17
N LYS A 260 -6.35 -11.00 0.56
CA LYS A 260 -6.02 -12.40 0.90
C LYS A 260 -4.54 -12.70 0.76
N VAL A 261 -3.92 -12.19 -0.32
CA VAL A 261 -2.48 -12.37 -0.56
C VAL A 261 -1.65 -11.59 0.45
N LEU A 262 -2.00 -10.33 0.70
CA LEU A 262 -1.29 -9.51 1.68
C LEU A 262 -1.44 -10.05 3.11
N GLU A 263 -2.61 -10.53 3.50
CA GLU A 263 -2.88 -11.10 4.82
C GLU A 263 -2.02 -12.34 5.09
N ILE A 264 -1.78 -13.18 4.08
CA ILE A 264 -0.82 -14.28 4.18
C ILE A 264 0.58 -13.73 4.45
N GLU A 265 1.03 -12.74 3.66
CA GLU A 265 2.36 -12.15 3.80
C GLU A 265 2.58 -11.53 5.19
N LEU A 266 1.60 -10.77 5.71
CA LEU A 266 1.67 -10.12 7.02
C LEU A 266 1.88 -11.11 8.18
N ASN A 267 1.47 -12.37 7.99
CA ASN A 267 1.56 -13.44 8.97
C ASN A 267 2.59 -14.52 8.60
N SER A 268 3.44 -14.28 7.60
CA SER A 268 4.42 -15.24 7.11
C SER A 268 5.81 -15.03 7.72
N ALA A 269 6.56 -16.13 7.88
CA ALA A 269 7.99 -16.07 8.19
C ALA A 269 8.78 -15.84 6.90
N THR A 270 9.25 -14.60 6.71
CA THR A 270 9.91 -14.13 5.47
C THR A 270 11.44 -13.98 5.61
N ASP A 271 12.03 -14.59 6.64
CA ASP A 271 13.48 -14.55 6.90
C ASP A 271 14.24 -15.63 6.09
N ASN A 272 15.56 -15.51 6.00
CA ASN A 272 16.46 -16.53 5.48
C ASN A 272 17.85 -16.47 6.17
N PRO A 273 18.48 -17.62 6.48
CA PRO A 273 17.91 -18.97 6.40
C PRO A 273 16.84 -19.18 7.48
N MET A 274 15.97 -20.14 7.22
CA MET A 274 14.90 -20.54 8.12
C MET A 274 15.42 -21.56 9.14
N VAL A 275 15.10 -21.35 10.41
CA VAL A 275 15.43 -22.27 11.51
C VAL A 275 14.18 -23.05 11.90
N PHE A 276 14.27 -24.38 11.98
CA PHE A 276 13.16 -25.26 12.33
C PHE A 276 13.40 -25.95 13.68
N PRO A 277 12.35 -26.27 14.47
CA PRO A 277 12.48 -26.81 15.83
C PRO A 277 13.35 -28.06 15.98
N ASP A 278 13.53 -28.82 14.91
CA ASP A 278 14.43 -29.99 14.83
C ASP A 278 15.89 -29.62 14.49
N VAL A 279 16.28 -28.36 14.74
CA VAL A 279 17.62 -27.77 14.53
C VAL A 279 18.03 -27.71 13.06
N ARG A 280 17.12 -28.00 12.11
CA ARG A 280 17.40 -27.80 10.69
C ARG A 280 17.47 -26.31 10.36
N VAL A 281 18.49 -25.94 9.59
CA VAL A 281 18.62 -24.62 8.97
C VAL A 281 18.56 -24.80 7.47
N ILE A 282 17.58 -24.16 6.86
CA ILE A 282 17.29 -24.31 5.43
C ILE A 282 17.35 -22.93 4.78
N SER A 283 18.25 -22.80 3.80
CA SER A 283 18.26 -21.65 2.91
C SER A 283 17.12 -21.78 1.89
N GLY A 284 16.25 -20.78 1.84
CA GLY A 284 15.10 -20.68 0.94
C GLY A 284 14.95 -19.26 0.39
N GLY A 285 13.76 -18.94 -0.11
CA GLY A 285 13.47 -17.67 -0.79
C GLY A 285 12.24 -16.93 -0.26
N ASN A 286 11.84 -17.18 1.00
CA ASN A 286 10.62 -16.59 1.58
C ASN A 286 10.67 -15.06 1.71
N PHE A 287 11.85 -14.47 1.53
CA PHE A 287 12.06 -13.02 1.51
C PHE A 287 11.62 -12.34 0.21
N HIS A 288 11.29 -13.11 -0.84
CA HIS A 288 11.06 -12.58 -2.18
C HIS A 288 9.61 -12.13 -2.32
N GLY A 289 9.38 -10.82 -2.39
CA GLY A 289 8.04 -10.22 -2.35
C GLY A 289 7.19 -10.34 -3.63
N ALA A 290 7.39 -11.38 -4.45
CA ALA A 290 6.66 -11.52 -5.71
C ALA A 290 5.12 -11.59 -5.53
N PRO A 291 4.58 -12.34 -4.55
CA PRO A 291 3.13 -12.43 -4.36
C PRO A 291 2.50 -11.05 -4.11
N ILE A 292 3.08 -10.28 -3.20
CA ILE A 292 2.58 -8.94 -2.87
C ILE A 292 2.82 -7.92 -3.99
N ALA A 293 3.94 -8.01 -4.73
CA ALA A 293 4.20 -7.13 -5.87
C ALA A 293 3.09 -7.23 -6.93
N ALA A 294 2.71 -8.46 -7.30
CA ALA A 294 1.70 -8.71 -8.31
C ALA A 294 0.33 -8.14 -7.91
N VAL A 295 -0.08 -8.31 -6.64
CA VAL A 295 -1.37 -7.82 -6.17
C VAL A 295 -1.41 -6.30 -5.93
N PHE A 296 -0.27 -5.67 -5.65
CA PHE A 296 -0.17 -4.21 -5.61
C PHE A 296 -0.36 -3.59 -7.00
N ASP A 297 0.24 -4.16 -8.04
CA ASP A 297 0.01 -3.69 -9.42
C ASP A 297 -1.42 -3.97 -9.89
N TYR A 298 -1.95 -5.17 -9.62
CA TYR A 298 -3.33 -5.53 -9.95
C TYR A 298 -4.35 -4.57 -9.30
N LEU A 299 -4.16 -4.26 -8.02
CA LEU A 299 -5.02 -3.30 -7.32
C LEU A 299 -4.81 -1.88 -7.84
N GLY A 300 -3.56 -1.46 -8.05
CA GLY A 300 -3.23 -0.14 -8.63
C GLY A 300 -3.92 0.11 -9.97
N ILE A 301 -3.92 -0.87 -10.88
CA ILE A 301 -4.64 -0.81 -12.16
C ILE A 301 -6.14 -0.59 -11.94
N SER A 302 -6.74 -1.34 -11.02
CA SER A 302 -8.18 -1.27 -10.75
C SER A 302 -8.59 0.08 -10.12
N LEU A 303 -7.74 0.64 -9.25
CA LEU A 303 -7.96 1.96 -8.64
C LEU A 303 -7.81 3.10 -9.65
N THR A 304 -6.88 2.97 -10.61
CA THR A 304 -6.74 3.94 -11.70
C THR A 304 -7.98 3.96 -12.59
N ASP A 305 -8.59 2.80 -12.89
CA ASP A 305 -9.86 2.74 -13.63
C ASP A 305 -11.02 3.36 -12.84
N LEU A 306 -11.08 3.11 -11.52
CA LEU A 306 -12.06 3.73 -10.64
C LEU A 306 -11.93 5.27 -10.59
N ALA A 307 -10.70 5.79 -10.53
CA ALA A 307 -10.45 7.24 -10.62
C ALA A 307 -10.86 7.78 -12.00
N SER A 308 -10.60 7.03 -13.07
CA SER A 308 -10.98 7.42 -14.44
C SER A 308 -12.48 7.53 -14.62
N ILE A 309 -13.28 6.57 -14.13
CA ILE A 309 -14.75 6.65 -14.26
C ILE A 309 -15.34 7.79 -13.41
N SER A 310 -14.75 8.07 -12.24
CA SER A 310 -15.11 9.21 -11.38
C SER A 310 -14.89 10.54 -12.08
N GLU A 311 -13.71 10.74 -12.67
CA GLU A 311 -13.42 11.95 -13.44
C GLU A 311 -14.34 12.09 -14.65
N ARG A 312 -14.71 10.98 -15.33
CA ARG A 312 -15.69 11.03 -16.42
C ARG A 312 -17.08 11.47 -15.95
N ARG A 313 -17.50 11.18 -14.71
CA ARG A 313 -18.75 11.71 -14.15
C ARG A 313 -18.62 13.19 -13.81
N LEU A 314 -17.50 13.62 -13.23
CA LEU A 314 -17.19 15.04 -13.02
C LEU A 314 -17.23 15.84 -14.33
N ALA A 315 -16.63 15.33 -15.40
CA ALA A 315 -16.64 15.95 -16.72
C ALA A 315 -18.08 16.15 -17.27
N ARG A 316 -19.00 15.23 -16.96
CA ARG A 316 -20.42 15.37 -17.34
C ARG A 316 -21.13 16.42 -16.51
N LEU A 317 -20.89 16.47 -15.21
CA LEU A 317 -21.51 17.45 -14.30
C LEU A 317 -21.23 18.89 -14.76
N VAL A 318 -20.00 19.17 -15.21
CA VAL A 318 -19.59 20.51 -15.61
C VAL A 318 -19.99 20.90 -17.04
N ASP A 319 -20.43 19.95 -17.87
CA ASP A 319 -20.81 20.20 -19.25
C ASP A 319 -22.33 20.40 -19.37
N ALA A 320 -22.76 21.63 -19.64
CA ALA A 320 -24.18 21.99 -19.79
C ALA A 320 -24.93 21.17 -20.86
N SER A 321 -24.21 20.67 -21.87
CA SER A 321 -24.81 19.85 -22.93
C SER A 321 -25.02 18.39 -22.50
N LEU A 322 -24.36 17.96 -21.42
CA LEU A 322 -24.36 16.58 -20.92
C LEU A 322 -24.97 16.42 -19.52
N SER A 323 -25.22 17.54 -18.82
CA SER A 323 -25.63 17.60 -17.42
C SER A 323 -27.15 17.73 -17.20
N TYR A 324 -27.92 17.75 -18.30
CA TYR A 324 -29.38 17.70 -18.29
C TYR A 324 -30.04 18.83 -17.50
N GLY A 325 -29.67 20.07 -17.81
CA GLY A 325 -30.29 21.28 -17.25
C GLY A 325 -29.50 21.93 -16.12
N LEU A 326 -28.33 21.40 -15.75
CA LEU A 326 -27.40 22.14 -14.89
C LEU A 326 -26.67 23.23 -15.71
N PRO A 327 -26.37 24.39 -15.11
CA PRO A 327 -25.60 25.43 -15.77
C PRO A 327 -24.16 24.95 -16.05
N GLY A 328 -23.55 25.49 -17.10
CA GLY A 328 -22.17 25.18 -17.45
C GLY A 328 -21.22 25.44 -16.29
N PHE A 329 -20.32 24.49 -16.03
CA PHE A 329 -19.38 24.49 -14.91
C PHE A 329 -20.02 24.64 -13.53
N LEU A 330 -21.32 24.34 -13.40
CA LEU A 330 -22.08 24.39 -12.14
C LEU A 330 -22.08 25.77 -11.49
N THR A 331 -22.15 26.84 -12.29
CA THR A 331 -22.10 28.21 -11.78
C THR A 331 -23.18 29.11 -12.35
N GLU A 332 -23.66 30.04 -11.53
CA GLU A 332 -24.50 31.16 -11.97
C GLU A 332 -23.64 32.22 -12.66
N ASN A 333 -24.22 32.95 -13.63
CA ASN A 333 -23.51 33.98 -14.39
C ASN A 333 -22.23 33.46 -15.07
N ALA A 334 -22.34 32.30 -15.74
CA ALA A 334 -21.26 31.70 -16.52
C ALA A 334 -20.68 32.72 -17.51
N GLY A 335 -19.35 32.79 -17.59
CA GLY A 335 -18.61 33.81 -18.35
C GLY A 335 -17.98 34.89 -17.46
N LEU A 336 -18.63 35.25 -16.34
CA LEU A 336 -17.99 36.00 -15.27
C LEU A 336 -17.34 35.05 -14.24
N ASN A 337 -18.04 33.97 -13.91
CA ASN A 337 -17.55 32.93 -13.01
C ASN A 337 -17.05 31.72 -13.80
N SER A 338 -15.97 31.08 -13.32
CA SER A 338 -15.42 29.85 -13.89
C SER A 338 -15.96 28.57 -13.23
N GLY A 339 -16.64 28.67 -12.09
CA GLY A 339 -17.22 27.52 -11.39
C GLY A 339 -16.22 26.37 -11.18
N PHE A 340 -16.65 25.16 -11.52
CA PHE A 340 -15.88 23.92 -11.40
C PHE A 340 -15.00 23.60 -12.63
N MET A 341 -14.81 24.55 -13.55
CA MET A 341 -13.99 24.35 -14.75
C MET A 341 -12.57 23.85 -14.41
N MET A 342 -11.87 24.54 -13.52
CA MET A 342 -10.50 24.16 -13.16
C MET A 342 -10.44 22.93 -12.26
N VAL A 343 -11.51 22.63 -11.52
CA VAL A 343 -11.62 21.40 -10.73
C VAL A 343 -11.58 20.18 -11.66
N GLN A 344 -12.32 20.22 -12.77
CA GLN A 344 -12.26 19.17 -13.78
C GLN A 344 -10.86 19.04 -14.40
N VAL A 345 -10.21 20.15 -14.74
CA VAL A 345 -8.84 20.15 -15.30
C VAL A 345 -7.86 19.48 -14.33
N SER A 346 -7.94 19.80 -13.04
CA SER A 346 -7.10 19.16 -12.01
C SER A 346 -7.38 17.67 -11.90
N ALA A 347 -8.65 17.24 -11.86
CA ALA A 347 -9.00 15.82 -11.82
C ALA A 347 -8.45 15.07 -13.04
N ALA A 348 -8.56 15.64 -14.24
CA ALA A 348 -8.04 15.05 -15.47
C ALA A 348 -6.51 14.88 -15.44
N ALA A 349 -5.78 15.88 -14.90
CA ALA A 349 -4.33 15.79 -14.72
C ALA A 349 -3.95 14.67 -13.75
N LEU A 350 -4.61 14.61 -12.58
CA LEU A 350 -4.37 13.57 -11.57
C LEU A 350 -4.64 12.16 -12.10
N VAL A 351 -5.77 11.95 -12.79
CA VAL A 351 -6.06 10.66 -13.44
C VAL A 351 -5.02 10.30 -14.50
N SER A 352 -4.47 11.29 -15.22
CA SER A 352 -3.39 11.05 -16.18
C SER A 352 -2.10 10.60 -15.51
N GLU A 353 -1.75 11.15 -14.34
CA GLU A 353 -0.62 10.69 -13.53
C GLU A 353 -0.82 9.26 -13.02
N ALA A 354 -2.04 8.91 -12.57
CA ALA A 354 -2.35 7.55 -12.12
C ALA A 354 -2.16 6.49 -13.23
N LYS A 355 -2.33 6.86 -14.51
CA LYS A 355 -2.12 5.95 -15.64
C LYS A 355 -0.66 5.55 -15.81
N THR A 356 0.28 6.46 -15.60
CA THR A 356 1.71 6.13 -15.69
C THR A 356 2.14 5.33 -14.46
N LEU A 357 1.61 5.65 -13.29
CA LEU A 357 1.79 4.87 -12.06
C LEU A 357 1.17 3.46 -12.15
N ALA A 358 0.17 3.23 -13.00
CA ALA A 358 -0.43 1.91 -13.18
C ALA A 358 0.45 0.92 -13.99
N HIS A 359 1.55 1.37 -14.61
CA HIS A 359 2.46 0.47 -15.32
C HIS A 359 3.12 -0.51 -14.34
N PRO A 360 2.97 -1.85 -14.48
CA PRO A 360 3.38 -2.80 -13.44
C PRO A 360 4.85 -2.68 -13.04
N ALA A 361 5.13 -2.64 -11.74
CA ALA A 361 6.49 -2.76 -11.21
C ALA A 361 6.96 -4.21 -11.15
N SER A 362 6.04 -5.17 -10.93
CA SER A 362 6.33 -6.59 -10.72
C SER A 362 6.79 -7.33 -11.97
N VAL A 363 6.77 -6.67 -13.14
CA VAL A 363 7.25 -7.23 -14.42
C VAL A 363 8.69 -6.82 -14.72
N ASP A 364 9.27 -5.94 -13.89
CA ASP A 364 10.64 -5.50 -14.01
C ASP A 364 11.55 -6.21 -13.00
N SER A 365 12.79 -6.47 -13.41
CA SER A 365 13.81 -7.09 -12.58
C SER A 365 15.20 -6.74 -13.11
N ILE A 366 16.08 -6.30 -12.21
CA ILE A 366 17.47 -5.99 -12.54
C ILE A 366 18.38 -6.85 -11.65
N PRO A 367 19.24 -7.72 -12.23
CA PRO A 367 20.18 -8.53 -11.46
C PRO A 367 21.11 -7.68 -10.59
N THR A 368 21.21 -8.01 -9.30
CA THR A 368 22.10 -7.37 -8.33
C THR A 368 23.15 -8.34 -7.81
N SER A 369 24.08 -7.85 -6.98
CA SER A 369 25.04 -8.70 -6.25
C SER A 369 25.86 -9.64 -7.16
N ALA A 370 26.34 -9.11 -8.29
CA ALA A 370 27.06 -9.86 -9.32
C ALA A 370 26.31 -11.13 -9.79
N THR A 371 25.01 -10.97 -10.07
CA THR A 371 24.09 -12.01 -10.58
C THR A 371 23.75 -13.14 -9.60
N GLN A 372 24.13 -13.02 -8.32
CA GLN A 372 23.62 -13.92 -7.29
C GLN A 372 22.15 -13.66 -6.96
N GLU A 373 21.74 -12.39 -7.05
CA GLU A 373 20.35 -11.94 -6.94
C GLU A 373 19.88 -11.59 -8.36
N ASP A 374 19.62 -12.60 -9.18
CA ASP A 374 19.31 -12.47 -10.61
C ASP A 374 17.84 -12.17 -10.91
N HIS A 375 16.96 -12.34 -9.92
CA HIS A 375 15.54 -12.03 -10.02
C HIS A 375 15.04 -11.33 -8.76
N VAL A 376 14.28 -10.24 -8.94
CA VAL A 376 13.76 -9.38 -7.87
C VAL A 376 12.28 -9.06 -8.08
N SER A 377 11.54 -8.68 -7.02
CA SER A 377 10.08 -8.47 -7.13
C SER A 377 9.65 -7.03 -7.41
N MET A 378 10.51 -6.06 -7.09
CA MET A 378 10.15 -4.64 -7.04
C MET A 378 8.92 -4.33 -6.14
N SER A 379 8.62 -5.20 -5.17
CA SER A 379 7.43 -5.08 -4.30
C SER A 379 7.32 -3.75 -3.56
N THR A 380 8.43 -3.17 -3.09
CA THR A 380 8.39 -1.86 -2.41
C THR A 380 7.97 -0.75 -3.37
N TRP A 381 8.40 -0.82 -4.63
CA TRP A 381 7.98 0.15 -5.64
C TRP A 381 6.50 -0.06 -6.00
N GLY A 382 6.07 -1.31 -6.20
CA GLY A 382 4.66 -1.65 -6.39
C GLY A 382 3.76 -1.09 -5.28
N ALA A 383 4.13 -1.28 -4.00
CA ALA A 383 3.39 -0.78 -2.85
C ALA A 383 3.32 0.76 -2.84
N ARG A 384 4.43 1.45 -3.11
CA ARG A 384 4.50 2.92 -3.13
C ARG A 384 3.67 3.52 -4.26
N LYS A 385 3.68 2.91 -5.45
CA LYS A 385 2.83 3.34 -6.59
C LYS A 385 1.36 3.18 -6.25
N MET A 386 0.96 2.02 -5.71
CA MET A 386 -0.41 1.77 -5.29
C MET A 386 -0.87 2.78 -4.22
N ALA A 387 -0.01 3.10 -3.25
CA ALA A 387 -0.28 4.12 -2.24
C ALA A 387 -0.45 5.53 -2.86
N ALA A 388 0.38 5.90 -3.84
CA ALA A 388 0.24 7.17 -4.56
C ALA A 388 -1.07 7.23 -5.38
N ILE A 389 -1.43 6.15 -6.09
CA ILE A 389 -2.72 6.04 -6.81
C ILE A 389 -3.90 6.16 -5.83
N THR A 390 -3.76 5.63 -4.62
CA THR A 390 -4.80 5.75 -3.58
C THR A 390 -5.07 7.20 -3.19
N ILE A 391 -4.02 8.03 -3.08
CA ILE A 391 -4.16 9.47 -2.81
C ILE A 391 -4.82 10.18 -4.00
N ILE A 392 -4.39 9.87 -5.23
CA ILE A 392 -5.03 10.41 -6.44
C ILE A 392 -6.52 10.08 -6.47
N LEU A 393 -6.88 8.82 -6.19
CA LEU A 393 -8.29 8.40 -6.14
C LEU A 393 -9.07 9.21 -5.08
N GLN A 394 -8.50 9.41 -3.89
CA GLN A 394 -9.12 10.25 -2.85
C GLN A 394 -9.43 11.65 -3.37
N ASP A 395 -8.44 12.29 -4.00
CA ASP A 395 -8.58 13.67 -4.47
C ASP A 395 -9.60 13.78 -5.61
N VAL A 396 -9.57 12.85 -6.57
CA VAL A 396 -10.53 12.79 -7.69
C VAL A 396 -11.96 12.56 -7.19
N LEU A 397 -12.15 11.63 -6.24
CA LEU A 397 -13.45 11.42 -5.60
C LEU A 397 -13.92 12.66 -4.82
N GLY A 398 -13.02 13.37 -4.15
CA GLY A 398 -13.33 14.63 -3.47
C GLY A 398 -13.76 15.73 -4.44
N MET A 399 -13.11 15.81 -5.61
CA MET A 399 -13.48 16.75 -6.67
C MET A 399 -14.85 16.42 -7.29
N GLU A 400 -15.12 15.14 -7.58
CA GLU A 400 -16.43 14.68 -8.03
C GLU A 400 -17.50 14.97 -6.97
N TYR A 401 -17.23 14.68 -5.69
CA TYR A 401 -18.13 14.94 -4.57
C TYR A 401 -18.58 16.41 -4.50
N LEU A 402 -17.62 17.34 -4.56
CA LEU A 402 -17.93 18.78 -4.50
C LEU A 402 -18.80 19.22 -5.69
N ALA A 403 -18.50 18.74 -6.89
CA ALA A 403 -19.28 19.04 -8.08
C ALA A 403 -20.68 18.41 -8.02
N ALA A 404 -20.80 17.17 -7.58
CA ALA A 404 -22.09 16.49 -7.44
C ALA A 404 -22.98 17.19 -6.41
N ALA A 405 -22.43 17.57 -5.25
CA ALA A 405 -23.15 18.32 -4.23
C ALA A 405 -23.64 19.68 -4.75
N GLN A 406 -22.80 20.42 -5.49
CA GLN A 406 -23.22 21.66 -6.13
C GLN A 406 -24.31 21.41 -7.19
N GLY A 407 -24.19 20.32 -7.96
CA GLY A 407 -25.21 19.91 -8.92
C GLY A 407 -26.56 19.66 -8.27
N ILE A 408 -26.60 18.97 -7.14
CA ILE A 408 -27.83 18.76 -6.35
C ILE A 408 -28.39 20.09 -5.85
N GLU A 409 -27.56 20.99 -5.34
CA GLU A 409 -28.03 22.31 -4.87
C GLU A 409 -28.72 23.11 -5.99
N LEU A 410 -28.18 23.03 -7.21
CA LEU A 410 -28.74 23.67 -8.41
C LEU A 410 -30.01 22.99 -8.94
N ARG A 411 -30.41 21.85 -8.37
CA ARG A 411 -31.69 21.17 -8.68
C ARG A 411 -32.84 21.57 -7.76
N ARG A 412 -32.60 22.40 -6.73
CA ARG A 412 -33.66 22.87 -5.83
C ARG A 412 -34.82 23.50 -6.63
N PRO A 413 -36.08 23.32 -6.19
CA PRO A 413 -36.49 22.75 -4.91
C PRO A 413 -36.74 21.23 -4.91
N LEU A 414 -36.29 20.51 -5.96
CA LEU A 414 -36.50 19.06 -6.08
C LEU A 414 -35.89 18.30 -4.90
#